data_AF-A0A7S1NL58-F1
#
_entry.id   AF-A0A7S1NL58-F1
#
_cell.length_a   1.000
_cell.length_b   1.000
_cell.length_c   1.000
_cell.angle_alpha   90.00
_cell.angle_beta   90.00
_cell.angle_gamma   90.00
#
_symmetry.space_group_name_H-M   'P 1'
#
loop_
_entity.id
_entity.type
_entity.pdbx_description
1 polymer ?
#
loop_
_entity_poly.entity_id
_entity_poly.type
_entity_poly.pdbx_seq_one_letter_code
_entity_poly.pdbx_strand_id
1 'polypeptide(L)'
;EHTIHCLRDPVQCTQNGYYLAINTANGTATPNYQIKFQLDSTGNANALALLRQTPVGSPEDHTPGNYRVTATGRVSTGRSSVLAGATLVRCTGSIAECDGVCSGPGCGSTGSTSLTILPRTLLWAHVILMVLSWGMLLPLGVIWARGLRLSTKQVGGQPIWFQGHRIIQSLGWVLQLAGFAC
;
A
#
# COMPACT_ATOMS: atom_id res chain seq x y z
N GLU A 1 -4.29 27.98 0.22
CA GLU A 1 -3.16 27.06 0.47
C GLU A 1 -3.33 26.46 1.85
N HIS A 2 -3.09 25.16 2.03
CA HIS A 2 -3.24 24.48 3.33
C HIS A 2 -1.95 23.72 3.67
N THR A 3 -1.67 23.58 4.95
CA THR A 3 -0.59 22.69 5.45
C THR A 3 -1.07 21.24 5.46
N ILE A 4 -0.15 20.28 5.45
CA ILE A 4 -0.50 18.85 5.55
C ILE A 4 -1.18 18.56 6.88
N HIS A 5 -0.69 19.15 7.98
CA HIS A 5 -1.33 19.06 9.29
C HIS A 5 -2.82 19.41 9.21
N CYS A 6 -3.15 20.51 8.52
CA CYS A 6 -4.52 20.95 8.31
C CYS A 6 -5.32 19.99 7.41
N LEU A 7 -4.70 19.37 6.41
CA LEU A 7 -5.37 18.41 5.53
C LEU A 7 -5.50 17.01 6.15
N ARG A 8 -4.71 16.67 7.18
CA ARG A 8 -4.64 15.34 7.78
C ARG A 8 -5.42 15.22 9.09
N ASP A 9 -5.33 16.23 9.97
CA ASP A 9 -5.69 16.07 11.39
C ASP A 9 -7.05 16.70 11.76
N PRO A 10 -7.36 17.97 11.41
CA PRO A 10 -8.66 18.55 11.71
C PRO A 10 -9.81 17.88 10.96
N VAL A 11 -10.84 17.51 11.72
CA VAL A 11 -12.07 16.89 11.21
C VAL A 11 -12.75 17.77 10.15
N GLN A 12 -12.77 19.10 10.35
CA GLN A 12 -13.35 20.06 9.40
C GLN A 12 -12.71 20.04 8.00
N CYS A 13 -11.46 19.58 7.88
CA CYS A 13 -10.71 19.55 6.63
C CYS A 13 -10.74 18.17 5.96
N THR A 14 -11.04 17.12 6.72
CA THR A 14 -11.11 15.74 6.21
C THR A 14 -12.54 15.32 5.85
N GLN A 15 -13.57 15.93 6.47
CA GLN A 15 -14.97 15.53 6.29
C GLN A 15 -15.59 15.93 4.94
N ASN A 16 -15.15 17.04 4.34
CA ASN A 16 -15.73 17.54 3.09
C ASN A 16 -15.11 16.92 1.83
N GLY A 17 -14.15 16.01 2.00
CA GLY A 17 -13.35 15.44 0.92
C GLY A 17 -12.35 16.43 0.32
N TYR A 18 -11.55 15.91 -0.60
CA TYR A 18 -10.51 16.63 -1.32
C TYR A 18 -10.90 16.83 -2.77
N TYR A 19 -10.36 17.88 -3.35
CA TYR A 19 -10.53 18.23 -4.74
C TYR A 19 -9.22 18.78 -5.30
N LEU A 20 -9.06 18.64 -6.61
CA LEU A 20 -7.96 19.21 -7.36
C LEU A 20 -8.44 20.53 -7.96
N ALA A 21 -7.80 21.62 -7.57
CA ALA A 21 -8.02 22.93 -8.14
C ALA A 21 -6.88 23.30 -9.09
N ILE A 22 -7.21 23.98 -10.18
CA ILE A 22 -6.24 24.56 -11.10
C ILE A 22 -6.22 26.07 -10.93
N ASN A 23 -5.04 26.67 -10.96
CA ASN A 23 -4.93 28.12 -11.04
C ASN A 23 -5.22 28.56 -12.49
N THR A 24 -6.33 29.26 -12.72
CA THR A 24 -6.70 29.78 -14.03
C THR A 24 -6.18 31.20 -14.29
N ALA A 25 -5.56 31.83 -13.28
CA ALA A 25 -4.90 33.12 -13.41
C ALA A 25 -3.53 32.98 -14.08
N ASN A 26 -3.51 32.91 -15.41
CA ASN A 26 -2.27 32.98 -16.19
C ASN A 26 -1.66 34.38 -16.10
N GLY A 27 -0.64 34.55 -15.26
CA GLY A 27 0.23 35.75 -15.27
C GLY A 27 -0.25 36.96 -14.44
N THR A 28 -1.28 36.83 -13.60
CA THR A 28 -1.65 37.87 -12.62
C THR A 28 -1.15 37.51 -11.21
N ALA A 29 -0.76 38.52 -10.43
CA ALA A 29 -0.22 38.35 -9.07
C ALA A 29 -1.20 37.70 -8.08
N THR A 30 -2.48 37.61 -8.41
CA THR A 30 -3.52 36.98 -7.61
C THR A 30 -3.89 35.60 -8.18
N PRO A 31 -3.67 34.50 -7.44
CA PRO A 31 -4.06 33.17 -7.91
C PRO A 31 -5.59 33.02 -7.92
N ASN A 32 -6.13 32.45 -9.00
CA ASN A 32 -7.56 32.16 -9.16
C ASN A 32 -7.75 30.65 -9.25
N TYR A 33 -7.98 30.00 -8.11
CA TYR A 33 -8.16 28.56 -8.06
C TYR A 33 -9.60 28.16 -8.37
N GLN A 34 -9.79 27.38 -9.43
CA GLN A 34 -11.07 26.75 -9.75
C GLN A 34 -10.99 25.24 -9.55
N ILE A 35 -12.02 24.67 -8.92
CA ILE A 35 -12.14 23.23 -8.74
C ILE A 35 -12.28 22.58 -10.12
N LYS A 36 -11.32 21.74 -10.49
CA LYS A 36 -11.32 21.04 -11.76
C LYS A 36 -11.75 19.60 -11.62
N PHE A 37 -11.34 18.93 -10.53
CA PHE A 37 -11.76 17.57 -10.25
C PHE A 37 -12.12 17.37 -8.79
N GLN A 38 -13.25 16.74 -8.51
CA GLN A 38 -13.55 16.21 -7.17
C GLN A 38 -13.07 14.77 -7.08
N LEU A 39 -12.50 14.38 -5.93
CA LEU A 39 -12.14 12.98 -5.70
C LEU A 39 -13.38 12.21 -5.24
N ASP A 40 -13.51 10.97 -5.72
CA ASP A 40 -14.52 10.04 -5.21
C ASP A 40 -14.12 9.50 -3.81
N SER A 41 -14.96 8.67 -3.19
CA SER A 41 -14.68 8.10 -1.86
C SER A 41 -13.34 7.34 -1.84
N THR A 42 -13.02 6.62 -2.90
CA THR A 42 -11.75 5.90 -3.06
C THR A 42 -10.55 6.85 -3.13
N GLY A 43 -10.63 7.89 -3.97
CA GLY A 43 -9.61 8.91 -4.11
C GLY A 43 -9.39 9.70 -2.83
N ASN A 44 -10.46 9.99 -2.09
CA ASN A 44 -10.38 10.63 -0.78
C ASN A 44 -9.65 9.78 0.26
N ALA A 45 -9.95 8.47 0.30
CA ALA A 45 -9.25 7.53 1.16
C ALA A 45 -7.76 7.45 0.80
N ASN A 46 -7.44 7.38 -0.50
CA ASN A 46 -6.06 7.35 -0.99
C ASN A 46 -5.30 8.66 -0.69
N ALA A 47 -5.95 9.81 -0.83
CA ALA A 47 -5.37 11.10 -0.51
C ALA A 47 -5.02 11.20 0.98
N LEU A 48 -5.95 10.82 1.86
CA LEU A 48 -5.71 10.80 3.31
C LEU A 48 -4.62 9.79 3.69
N ALA A 49 -4.61 8.61 3.05
CA ALA A 49 -3.56 7.61 3.27
C ALA A 49 -2.18 8.15 2.88
N LEU A 50 -2.06 8.87 1.77
CA LEU A 50 -0.81 9.52 1.35
C LEU A 50 -0.38 10.62 2.33
N LEU A 51 -1.31 11.48 2.76
CA LEU A 51 -1.02 12.56 3.72
C LEU A 51 -0.50 12.01 5.06
N ARG A 52 -1.05 10.87 5.52
CA ARG A 52 -0.61 10.19 6.75
C ARG A 52 0.79 9.58 6.66
N GLN A 53 1.35 9.39 5.47
CA GLN A 53 2.75 8.96 5.32
C GLN A 53 3.73 10.09 5.65
N THR A 54 3.27 11.34 5.70
CA THR A 54 4.14 12.46 6.06
C THR A 54 4.33 12.52 7.58
N PRO A 55 5.57 12.48 8.09
CA PRO A 55 5.85 12.53 9.52
C PRO A 55 5.32 13.81 10.16
N VAL A 56 4.68 13.67 11.32
CA VAL A 56 4.26 14.81 12.15
C VAL A 56 5.50 15.60 12.58
N GLY A 57 5.46 16.92 12.45
CA GLY A 57 6.61 17.77 12.79
C GLY A 57 7.68 17.89 11.70
N SER A 58 7.49 17.24 10.55
CA SER A 58 8.37 17.47 9.39
C SER A 58 8.20 18.90 8.83
N PRO A 59 9.21 19.44 8.11
CA PRO A 59 9.09 20.73 7.44
C PRO A 59 7.88 20.80 6.49
N GLU A 60 7.55 19.69 5.84
CA GLU A 60 6.39 19.55 4.94
C GLU A 60 5.06 19.60 5.70
N ASP A 61 5.04 19.19 6.97
CA ASP A 61 3.84 19.16 7.81
C ASP A 61 3.30 20.56 8.10
N HIS A 62 4.20 21.55 8.23
CA HIS A 62 3.91 22.91 8.67
C HIS A 62 4.08 23.99 7.60
N THR A 63 4.76 23.68 6.48
CA THR A 63 5.04 24.68 5.45
C THR A 63 4.04 24.56 4.30
N PRO A 64 3.19 25.58 4.05
CA PRO A 64 2.30 25.60 2.89
C PRO A 64 3.09 25.51 1.58
N GLY A 65 2.54 24.83 0.56
CA GLY A 65 3.09 24.82 -0.80
C GLY A 65 4.30 23.91 -1.05
N ASN A 66 4.92 23.35 0.00
CA ASN A 66 6.05 22.40 -0.14
C ASN A 66 5.63 20.95 -0.38
N TYR A 67 4.33 20.66 -0.40
CA TYR A 67 3.82 19.33 -0.67
C TYR A 67 3.12 19.28 -2.02
N ARG A 68 3.67 18.50 -2.95
CA ARG A 68 3.14 18.35 -4.30
C ARG A 68 2.74 16.91 -4.56
N VAL A 69 1.60 16.75 -5.23
CA VAL A 69 1.04 15.45 -5.55
C VAL A 69 0.63 15.39 -7.01
N THR A 70 0.87 14.24 -7.63
CA THR A 70 0.29 13.89 -8.92
C THR A 70 -0.90 12.98 -8.65
N ALA A 71 -2.08 13.38 -9.11
CA ALA A 71 -3.28 12.56 -9.04
C ALA A 71 -3.56 11.95 -10.42
N THR A 72 -3.81 10.65 -10.49
CA THR A 72 -4.14 9.92 -11.73
C THR A 72 -5.44 9.16 -11.51
N GLY A 73 -6.37 9.23 -12.46
CA GLY A 73 -7.65 8.53 -12.34
C GLY A 73 -8.46 8.61 -13.62
N ARG A 74 -9.68 8.06 -13.58
CA ARG A 74 -10.60 8.12 -14.72
C ARG A 74 -11.60 9.23 -14.52
N VAL A 75 -11.67 10.16 -15.48
CA VAL A 75 -12.68 11.21 -15.45
C VAL A 75 -14.03 10.62 -15.84
N SER A 76 -15.02 10.69 -14.96
CA SER A 76 -16.39 10.35 -15.31
C SER A 76 -17.00 11.50 -16.13
N THR A 77 -17.43 11.23 -17.36
CA THR A 77 -18.03 12.22 -18.25
C THR A 77 -19.44 12.58 -17.76
N GLY A 78 -19.57 13.63 -16.94
CA GLY A 78 -20.82 14.17 -16.41
C GLY A 78 -20.66 15.62 -15.90
N ARG A 79 -21.76 16.25 -15.45
CA ARG A 79 -21.82 17.67 -15.00
C ARG A 79 -20.88 18.02 -13.84
N SER A 80 -20.36 17.03 -13.13
CA SER A 80 -19.31 17.19 -12.12
C SER A 80 -18.14 16.32 -12.54
N SER A 81 -17.00 16.93 -12.84
CA SER A 81 -15.77 16.22 -13.23
C SER A 81 -15.21 15.47 -12.02
N VAL A 82 -15.79 14.31 -11.70
CA VAL A 82 -15.29 13.44 -10.62
C VAL A 82 -14.17 12.58 -11.20
N LEU A 83 -13.04 12.56 -10.49
CA LEU A 83 -11.91 11.70 -10.79
C LEU A 83 -12.10 10.36 -10.04
N ALA A 84 -12.66 9.39 -10.74
CA ALA A 84 -12.97 8.07 -10.19
C ALA A 84 -11.69 7.23 -10.03
N GLY A 85 -11.59 6.56 -8.88
CA GLY A 85 -10.46 5.68 -8.54
C GLY A 85 -9.12 6.41 -8.51
N ALA A 86 -9.10 7.66 -8.06
CA ALA A 86 -7.89 8.47 -8.09
C ALA A 86 -6.77 7.85 -7.24
N THR A 87 -5.59 7.68 -7.83
CA THR A 87 -4.34 7.36 -7.15
C THR A 87 -3.52 8.64 -7.01
N LEU A 88 -2.97 8.86 -5.83
CA LEU A 88 -2.15 10.04 -5.54
C LEU A 88 -0.75 9.59 -5.19
N VAL A 89 0.23 10.25 -5.78
CA VAL A 89 1.66 9.99 -5.54
C VAL A 89 2.37 11.31 -5.31
N ARG A 90 3.41 11.30 -4.48
CA ARG A 90 4.21 12.51 -4.26
C ARG A 90 4.93 12.87 -5.56
N CYS A 91 4.85 14.15 -5.95
CA CYS A 91 5.62 14.68 -7.05
C CYS A 91 6.91 15.30 -6.50
N THR A 92 8.06 14.76 -6.91
CA THR A 92 9.40 15.22 -6.48
C THR A 92 10.09 16.12 -7.51
N GLY A 93 9.42 16.41 -8.63
CA GLY A 93 9.94 17.26 -9.69
C GLY A 93 9.85 18.76 -9.38
N SER A 94 10.33 19.56 -10.32
CA SER A 94 10.17 21.02 -10.37
C SER A 94 8.70 21.43 -10.43
N ILE A 95 8.40 22.71 -10.17
CA ILE A 95 7.02 23.22 -10.25
C ILE A 95 6.46 22.95 -11.65
N ALA A 96 7.22 23.21 -12.70
CA ALA A 96 6.80 23.00 -14.08
C ALA A 96 6.50 21.53 -14.42
N GLU A 97 7.14 20.57 -13.74
CA GLU A 97 6.88 19.13 -13.92
C GLU A 97 5.64 18.65 -13.15
N CYS A 98 5.32 19.29 -12.02
CA CYS A 98 4.20 18.92 -11.17
C CYS A 98 2.93 19.74 -11.43
N ASP A 99 3.05 20.91 -12.06
CA ASP A 99 1.97 21.87 -12.31
C ASP A 99 1.43 21.71 -13.74
N GLY A 100 0.65 20.65 -13.95
CA GLY A 100 0.09 20.34 -15.25
C GLY A 100 -1.08 19.36 -15.18
N VAL A 101 -1.97 19.45 -16.18
CA VAL A 101 -3.03 18.46 -16.39
C VAL A 101 -2.77 17.77 -17.73
N CYS A 102 -2.43 16.49 -17.66
CA CYS A 102 -2.31 15.66 -18.84
C CYS A 102 -3.63 14.89 -19.05
N SER A 103 -4.25 15.04 -20.23
CA SER A 103 -5.45 14.30 -20.64
C SER A 103 -5.21 13.52 -21.94
N GLY A 104 -5.52 12.22 -21.96
CA GLY A 104 -5.45 11.39 -23.17
C GLY A 104 -4.49 10.17 -23.07
N PRO A 105 -4.30 9.43 -24.17
CA PRO A 105 -3.59 8.14 -24.19
C PRO A 105 -2.07 8.18 -23.92
N GLY A 106 -1.48 9.35 -23.65
CA GLY A 106 -0.08 9.51 -23.27
C GLY A 106 0.16 9.96 -21.82
N CYS A 107 -0.91 10.06 -21.02
CA CYS A 107 -0.89 10.69 -19.70
C CYS A 107 -0.77 9.74 -18.52
N GLY A 108 -0.21 8.55 -18.75
CA GLY A 108 0.18 7.66 -17.66
C GLY A 108 1.28 8.32 -16.85
N SER A 109 1.02 8.62 -15.58
CA SER A 109 2.08 9.09 -14.69
C SER A 109 3.13 7.98 -14.54
N THR A 110 4.38 8.30 -14.86
CA THR A 110 5.56 7.54 -14.39
C THR A 110 5.80 7.78 -12.90
N GLY A 111 4.81 8.28 -12.17
CA GLY A 111 4.78 8.38 -10.72
C GLY A 111 4.24 7.08 -10.15
N SER A 112 4.96 5.99 -10.37
CA SER A 112 4.77 4.82 -9.54
C SER A 112 5.44 5.14 -8.20
N THR A 113 4.70 5.53 -7.16
CA THR A 113 5.00 4.87 -5.89
C THR A 113 4.67 3.41 -6.11
N SER A 114 5.65 2.75 -6.71
CA SER A 114 5.84 1.32 -6.65
C SER A 114 5.96 1.06 -5.15
N LEU A 115 4.82 0.87 -4.49
CA LEU A 115 4.71 -0.32 -3.67
C LEU A 115 5.14 -1.40 -4.65
N THR A 116 6.42 -1.79 -4.61
CA THR A 116 6.97 -2.80 -5.50
C THR A 116 6.02 -3.94 -5.33
N ILE A 117 5.13 -4.11 -6.31
CA ILE A 117 4.22 -5.22 -6.38
C ILE A 117 5.22 -6.34 -6.55
N LEU A 118 5.61 -6.94 -5.41
CA LEU A 118 6.36 -8.18 -5.38
C LEU A 118 5.70 -9.01 -6.47
N PRO A 119 6.47 -9.43 -7.50
CA PRO A 119 5.89 -9.94 -8.73
C PRO A 119 4.81 -10.93 -8.32
N ARG A 120 3.62 -10.87 -8.93
CA ARG A 120 2.43 -11.61 -8.46
C ARG A 120 2.77 -13.05 -8.03
N THR A 121 3.71 -13.68 -8.72
CA THR A 121 4.36 -14.97 -8.39
C THR A 121 4.97 -15.07 -6.99
N LEU A 122 5.73 -14.08 -6.53
CA LEU A 122 6.39 -14.03 -5.23
C LEU A 122 5.40 -13.81 -4.08
N LEU A 123 4.34 -12.99 -4.28
CA LEU A 123 3.23 -12.90 -3.31
C LEU A 123 2.52 -14.26 -3.17
N TRP A 124 2.20 -14.90 -4.30
CA TRP A 124 1.59 -16.24 -4.26
C TRP A 124 2.53 -17.26 -3.63
N ALA A 125 3.84 -17.20 -3.90
CA ALA A 125 4.84 -18.06 -3.28
C ALA A 125 4.88 -17.87 -1.76
N HIS A 126 4.91 -16.62 -1.27
CA HIS A 126 4.82 -16.29 0.15
C HIS A 126 3.58 -16.93 0.78
N VAL A 127 2.39 -16.68 0.21
CA VAL A 127 1.12 -17.20 0.74
C VAL A 127 1.10 -18.72 0.76
N ILE A 128 1.55 -19.38 -0.32
CA ILE A 128 1.57 -20.85 -0.40
C ILE A 128 2.54 -21.44 0.64
N LEU A 129 3.75 -20.88 0.77
CA LEU A 129 4.75 -21.33 1.74
C LEU A 129 4.27 -21.12 3.18
N MET A 130 3.63 -19.99 3.47
CA MET A 130 3.05 -19.69 4.79
C MET A 130 1.91 -20.64 5.14
N VAL A 131 1.01 -20.95 4.20
CA VAL A 131 -0.12 -21.87 4.43
C VAL A 131 0.36 -23.31 4.61
N LEU A 132 1.34 -23.77 3.81
CA LEU A 132 1.90 -25.12 3.97
C LEU A 132 2.65 -25.28 5.29
N SER A 133 3.38 -24.24 5.72
CA SER A 133 4.09 -24.20 7.00
C SER A 133 3.12 -24.18 8.20
N TRP A 134 2.36 -23.08 8.36
CA TRP A 134 1.50 -22.84 9.52
C TRP A 134 0.21 -23.64 9.49
N GLY A 135 -0.39 -23.81 8.31
CA GLY A 135 -1.69 -24.45 8.17
C GLY A 135 -1.60 -25.98 8.20
N MET A 136 -0.50 -26.56 7.73
CA MET A 136 -0.39 -28.02 7.58
C MET A 136 0.79 -28.62 8.36
N LEU A 137 2.04 -28.27 8.05
CA LEU A 137 3.22 -28.98 8.57
C LEU A 137 3.41 -28.85 10.08
N LEU A 138 3.33 -27.64 10.64
CA LEU A 138 3.51 -27.43 12.08
C LEU A 138 2.41 -28.12 12.91
N PRO A 139 1.10 -28.00 12.57
CA PRO A 139 0.04 -28.78 13.22
C PRO A 139 0.20 -30.29 13.04
N LEU A 140 0.59 -30.75 11.85
CA LEU A 140 0.79 -32.18 11.55
C LEU A 140 1.92 -32.77 12.41
N GLY A 141 2.99 -32.01 12.68
CA GLY A 141 4.07 -32.43 13.55
C GLY A 141 3.60 -32.73 14.99
N VAL A 142 2.66 -31.94 15.50
CA VAL A 142 2.06 -32.15 16.83
C VAL A 142 1.13 -33.36 16.83
N ILE A 143 0.29 -33.51 15.80
CA ILE A 143 -0.62 -34.66 15.66
C ILE A 143 0.17 -35.96 15.52
N TRP A 144 1.25 -35.96 14.72
CA TRP A 144 2.15 -37.10 14.54
C TRP A 144 2.77 -37.54 15.87
N ALA A 145 3.34 -36.59 16.62
CA ALA A 145 3.92 -36.87 17.93
C ALA A 145 2.89 -37.47 18.88
N ARG A 146 1.65 -36.97 18.87
CA ARG A 146 0.57 -37.47 19.73
C ARG A 146 0.07 -38.86 19.32
N GLY A 147 -0.14 -39.09 18.02
CA GLY A 147 -0.69 -40.34 17.49
C GLY A 147 0.28 -41.52 17.57
N LEU A 148 1.57 -41.28 17.42
CA LEU A 148 2.59 -42.34 17.44
C LEU A 148 3.35 -42.44 18.75
N ARG A 149 3.00 -41.63 19.76
CA ARG A 149 3.63 -41.68 21.10
C ARG A 149 3.55 -43.06 21.74
N LEU A 150 2.48 -43.81 21.47
CA LEU A 150 2.22 -45.15 22.01
C LEU A 150 2.91 -46.25 21.18
N SER A 151 3.50 -45.91 20.03
CA SER A 151 4.21 -46.87 19.20
C SER A 151 5.58 -47.15 19.82
N THR A 152 5.82 -48.42 20.17
CA THR A 152 7.11 -48.91 20.71
C THR A 152 8.18 -49.12 19.63
N LYS A 153 7.88 -48.82 18.36
CA LYS A 153 8.84 -48.96 17.26
C LYS A 153 9.94 -47.90 17.38
N GLN A 154 11.18 -48.37 17.42
CA GLN A 154 12.38 -47.55 17.40
C GLN A 154 13.06 -47.68 16.04
N VAL A 155 13.49 -46.56 15.47
CA VAL A 155 14.27 -46.52 14.23
C VAL A 155 15.59 -45.84 14.58
N GLY A 156 16.71 -46.51 14.33
CA GLY A 156 18.04 -45.97 14.65
C GLY A 156 18.27 -45.67 16.14
N GLY A 157 17.61 -46.39 17.04
CA GLY A 157 17.75 -46.23 18.49
C GLY A 157 16.92 -45.09 19.11
N GLN A 158 16.13 -44.37 18.32
CA GLN A 158 15.18 -43.37 18.83
C GLN A 158 13.72 -43.78 18.56
N PRO A 159 12.76 -43.36 19.41
CA PRO A 159 11.34 -43.61 19.17
C PRO A 159 10.89 -43.00 17.83
N ILE A 160 10.13 -43.75 17.03
CA ILE A 160 9.68 -43.32 15.70
C ILE A 160 8.89 -42.00 15.73
N TRP A 161 8.13 -41.77 16.80
CA TRP A 161 7.37 -40.54 17.00
C TRP A 161 8.30 -39.32 17.14
N PHE A 162 9.44 -39.49 17.80
CA PHE A 162 10.40 -38.41 18.05
C PHE A 162 11.12 -38.02 16.75
N GLN A 163 11.56 -39.02 15.99
CA GLN A 163 12.24 -38.77 14.72
C GLN A 163 11.31 -38.14 13.69
N GLY A 164 10.07 -38.63 13.55
CA GLY A 164 9.09 -38.03 12.65
C GLY A 164 8.67 -36.62 13.09
N HIS A 165 8.48 -36.39 14.40
CA HIS A 165 8.20 -35.04 14.91
C HIS A 165 9.32 -34.06 14.55
N ARG A 166 10.58 -34.48 14.75
CA ARG A 166 11.74 -33.65 14.49
C ARG A 166 11.87 -33.31 12.99
N ILE A 167 11.63 -34.26 12.10
CA ILE A 167 11.66 -34.04 10.65
C ILE A 167 10.55 -33.08 10.21
N ILE A 168 9.30 -33.35 10.61
CA ILE A 168 8.15 -32.51 10.20
C ILE A 168 8.28 -31.08 10.72
N GLN A 169 8.72 -30.91 11.97
CA GLN A 169 8.93 -29.58 12.56
C GLN A 169 10.05 -28.81 11.90
N SER A 170 11.18 -29.47 11.59
CA SER A 170 12.29 -28.80 10.90
C SER A 170 11.93 -28.41 9.47
N LEU A 171 11.17 -29.23 8.75
CA LEU A 171 10.63 -28.87 7.44
C LEU A 171 9.68 -27.66 7.51
N GLY A 172 8.76 -27.62 8.48
CA GLY A 172 7.88 -26.47 8.68
C GLY A 172 8.66 -25.18 8.93
N TRP A 173 9.68 -25.23 9.79
CA TRP A 173 10.56 -24.08 10.08
C TRP A 173 11.34 -23.58 8.86
N VAL A 174 11.90 -24.49 8.05
CA VAL A 174 12.63 -24.09 6.83
C VAL A 174 11.68 -23.45 5.83
N LEU A 175 10.49 -24.02 5.63
CA LEU A 175 9.49 -23.48 4.72
C LEU A 175 8.99 -22.10 5.18
N GLN A 176 8.92 -21.89 6.50
CA GLN A 176 8.60 -20.60 7.10
C GLN A 176 9.63 -19.53 6.79
N LEU A 177 10.91 -19.83 6.98
CA LEU A 177 12.00 -18.89 6.69
C LEU A 177 12.06 -18.58 5.20
N ALA A 178 11.87 -19.58 4.35
CA ALA A 178 11.78 -19.39 2.90
C ALA A 178 10.59 -18.49 2.52
N GLY A 179 9.42 -18.73 3.13
CA GLY A 179 8.23 -17.89 2.92
C GLY A 179 8.43 -16.45 3.41
N PHE A 180 9.15 -16.24 4.51
CA PHE A 180 9.44 -14.88 5.02
C PHE A 180 10.48 -14.13 4.19
N ALA A 181 11.43 -14.85 3.60
CA ALA A 181 12.43 -14.28 2.70
C ALA A 181 11.87 -13.95 1.29
N CYS A 182 10.69 -14.48 0.96
CA CYS A 182 9.90 -14.12 -0.22
C CYS A 182 8.94 -12.98 0.14
#